data_AF-A0A976NZS2-F1
#
_entry.id   AF-A0A976NZS2-F1
#
_cell.length_a   1.000
_cell.length_b   1.000
_cell.length_c   1.000
_cell.angle_alpha   90.00
_cell.angle_beta   90.00
_cell.angle_gamma   90.00
#
_symmetry.space_group_name_H-M   'P 1'
#
loop_
_entity.id
_entity.type
_entity.pdbx_description
1 polymer ?
#
loop_
_entity_poly.entity_id
_entity_poly.type
_entity_poly.pdbx_seq_one_letter_code
_entity_poly.pdbx_strand_id
1 'polypeptide(L)'
;MNNNTASPLANSDADDGFQDCVSEDEENETMLYQESIALVRRMQTLGIRDGLELGKEETLQEGFDKGYAESMARSFRFARLRGALGTAVACGLFESDTMTHANSCMLRLRELEIGVTFQANENEGSVAEKLVKQAIDLLRRVSLDMATDVE
;
A
#
# COMPACT_ATOMS: atom_id res chain seq x y z
N MET A 1 -73.13 -37.70 11.08
CA MET A 1 -73.97 -38.62 10.28
C MET A 1 -73.05 -39.41 9.37
N ASN A 2 -73.12 -40.73 9.46
CA ASN A 2 -72.16 -41.67 8.87
C ASN A 2 -72.34 -41.88 7.36
N ASN A 3 -71.20 -42.05 6.70
CA ASN A 3 -70.85 -42.98 5.62
C ASN A 3 -71.44 -42.83 4.20
N ASN A 4 -70.54 -42.40 3.30
CA ASN A 4 -70.09 -43.07 2.07
C ASN A 4 -71.03 -44.10 1.40
N THR A 5 -71.42 -43.78 0.16
CA THR A 5 -71.51 -44.75 -0.94
C THR A 5 -70.92 -44.13 -2.21
N ALA A 6 -70.05 -44.89 -2.87
CA ALA A 6 -69.22 -44.47 -3.99
C ALA A 6 -70.00 -44.46 -5.31
N SER A 7 -69.58 -43.60 -6.25
CA SER A 7 -69.50 -43.92 -7.67
C SER A 7 -68.55 -42.97 -8.42
N PRO A 8 -67.92 -43.44 -9.52
CA PRO A 8 -66.59 -43.06 -9.95
C PRO A 8 -66.61 -42.24 -11.26
N LEU A 9 -65.42 -41.90 -11.77
CA LEU A 9 -65.14 -41.18 -13.03
C LEU A 9 -65.31 -39.65 -12.92
N ALA A 10 -64.34 -38.80 -13.24
CA ALA A 10 -63.12 -38.99 -14.01
C ALA A 10 -62.04 -38.05 -13.45
N ASN A 11 -60.86 -38.61 -13.18
CA ASN A 11 -59.63 -37.83 -13.21
C ASN A 11 -59.47 -37.37 -14.66
N SER A 12 -59.77 -36.10 -14.93
CA SER A 12 -59.32 -35.41 -16.12
C SER A 12 -57.84 -35.08 -15.91
N ASP A 13 -57.01 -36.11 -16.06
CA ASP A 13 -55.59 -36.02 -16.34
C ASP A 13 -55.45 -35.35 -17.71
N ALA A 14 -55.46 -34.02 -17.72
CA ALA A 14 -54.99 -33.22 -18.83
C ALA A 14 -53.69 -32.57 -18.35
N ASP A 15 -52.72 -33.43 -18.06
CA ASP A 15 -51.32 -33.15 -18.36
C ASP A 15 -51.20 -33.16 -19.89
N ASP A 16 -51.61 -32.06 -20.51
CA ASP A 16 -51.21 -31.73 -21.86
C ASP A 16 -49.81 -31.12 -21.77
N GLY A 17 -48.81 -31.89 -21.33
CA GLY A 17 -47.85 -32.56 -22.24
C GLY A 17 -47.27 -31.75 -23.40
N PHE A 18 -47.54 -30.45 -23.46
CA PHE A 18 -46.90 -29.44 -24.28
C PHE A 18 -45.63 -29.09 -23.51
N GLN A 19 -44.72 -30.07 -23.49
CA GLN A 19 -43.44 -29.93 -24.15
C GLN A 19 -42.98 -28.46 -24.20
N ASP A 20 -42.75 -27.86 -23.03
CA ASP A 20 -41.75 -26.81 -22.86
C ASP A 20 -40.35 -27.45 -22.96
N CYS A 21 -40.20 -28.37 -23.92
CA CYS A 21 -38.94 -28.84 -24.42
C CYS A 21 -38.66 -27.89 -25.57
N VAL A 22 -38.24 -26.66 -25.21
CA VAL A 22 -37.19 -26.04 -26.02
C VAL A 22 -36.19 -27.17 -26.29
N SER A 23 -35.99 -27.49 -27.57
CA SER A 23 -35.02 -28.52 -27.92
C SER A 23 -33.69 -28.13 -27.25
N GLU A 24 -32.87 -29.10 -26.82
CA GLU A 24 -31.56 -28.79 -26.21
C GLU A 24 -30.74 -27.85 -27.12
N ASP A 25 -30.99 -27.91 -28.43
CA ASP A 25 -30.45 -27.00 -29.44
C ASP A 25 -31.02 -25.56 -29.33
N GLU A 26 -32.33 -25.37 -29.19
CA GLU A 26 -32.95 -24.05 -28.96
C GLU A 26 -32.56 -23.46 -27.60
N GLU A 27 -32.49 -24.27 -26.53
CA GLU A 27 -32.02 -23.81 -25.22
C GLU A 27 -30.55 -23.35 -25.30
N ASN A 28 -29.69 -24.13 -25.96
CA ASN A 28 -28.31 -23.74 -26.23
C ASN A 28 -28.21 -22.46 -27.06
N GLU A 29 -29.01 -22.30 -28.12
CA GLU A 29 -29.00 -21.08 -28.94
C GLU A 29 -29.40 -19.84 -28.14
N THR A 30 -30.40 -19.95 -27.26
CA THR A 30 -30.79 -18.84 -26.38
C THR A 30 -29.72 -18.51 -25.33
N MET A 31 -29.05 -19.52 -24.77
CA MET A 31 -27.92 -19.32 -23.86
C MET A 31 -26.73 -18.66 -24.56
N LEU A 32 -26.33 -19.15 -25.74
CA LEU A 32 -25.25 -18.57 -26.55
C LEU A 32 -25.57 -17.12 -26.94
N TYR A 33 -26.83 -16.82 -27.27
CA TYR A 33 -27.25 -15.46 -27.55
C TYR A 33 -27.14 -14.56 -26.33
N GLN A 34 -27.56 -15.03 -25.15
CA GLN A 34 -27.40 -14.28 -23.89
C GLN A 34 -25.93 -14.05 -23.53
N GLU A 35 -25.08 -15.07 -23.71
CA GLU A 35 -23.62 -14.95 -23.52
C GLU A 35 -23.00 -13.94 -24.49
N SER A 36 -23.43 -13.92 -25.75
CA SER A 36 -22.94 -12.96 -26.75
C SER A 36 -23.28 -11.52 -26.37
N ILE A 37 -24.49 -11.27 -25.85
CA ILE A 37 -24.92 -9.96 -25.36
C ILE A 37 -24.10 -9.57 -24.12
N ALA A 38 -23.90 -10.50 -23.18
CA ALA A 38 -23.10 -10.26 -22.00
C ALA A 38 -21.64 -9.92 -22.35
N LEU A 39 -21.08 -10.61 -23.34
CA LEU A 39 -19.72 -10.37 -23.84
C LEU A 39 -19.61 -8.99 -24.50
N VAL A 40 -20.56 -8.62 -25.37
CA VAL A 40 -20.58 -7.29 -26.01
C VAL A 40 -20.65 -6.18 -24.96
N ARG A 41 -21.52 -6.31 -23.95
CA ARG A 41 -21.62 -5.35 -22.84
C ARG A 41 -20.31 -5.20 -22.07
N ARG A 42 -19.61 -6.31 -21.82
CA ARG A 42 -18.28 -6.27 -21.19
C ARG A 42 -17.27 -5.58 -22.10
N MET A 43 -17.21 -5.95 -23.38
CA MET A 43 -16.24 -5.42 -24.33
C MET A 43 -16.39 -3.90 -24.56
N GLN A 44 -17.61 -3.39 -24.58
CA GLN A 44 -17.88 -1.95 -24.75
C GLN A 44 -17.22 -1.07 -23.68
N THR A 45 -17.03 -1.60 -22.47
CA THR A 45 -16.47 -0.83 -21.34
C THR A 45 -15.03 -1.20 -21.01
N LEU A 46 -14.43 -2.17 -21.72
CA LEU A 46 -13.07 -2.63 -21.43
C LEU A 46 -12.04 -1.51 -21.46
N GLY A 47 -12.04 -0.67 -22.51
CA GLY A 47 -11.06 0.42 -22.62
C GLY A 47 -11.24 1.50 -21.54
N ILE A 48 -12.47 1.78 -21.12
CA ILE A 48 -12.74 2.74 -20.04
C ILE A 48 -12.27 2.17 -18.70
N ARG A 49 -12.52 0.87 -18.46
CA ARG A 49 -12.07 0.20 -17.25
C ARG A 49 -10.55 0.13 -17.17
N ASP A 50 -9.89 -0.23 -18.28
CA ASP A 50 -8.44 -0.31 -18.38
C ASP A 50 -7.79 1.06 -18.17
N GLY A 51 -8.30 2.11 -18.84
CA GLY A 51 -7.85 3.48 -18.60
C GLY A 51 -8.05 3.95 -17.15
N LEU A 52 -9.14 3.55 -16.50
CA LEU A 52 -9.39 3.87 -15.09
C LEU A 52 -8.43 3.13 -14.15
N GLU A 53 -8.11 1.87 -14.44
CA GLU A 53 -7.14 1.07 -13.66
C GLU A 53 -5.73 1.63 -13.83
N LEU A 54 -5.32 1.95 -15.06
CA LEU A 54 -4.03 2.60 -15.35
C LEU A 54 -3.89 3.94 -14.62
N GLY A 55 -4.90 4.81 -14.68
CA GLY A 55 -4.83 6.11 -14.01
C GLY A 55 -4.78 6.02 -12.49
N LYS A 56 -5.41 5.00 -11.89
CA LYS A 56 -5.29 4.73 -10.45
C LYS A 56 -3.88 4.32 -10.07
N GLU A 57 -3.29 3.42 -10.85
CA GLU A 57 -1.93 2.96 -10.62
C GLU A 57 -0.91 4.10 -10.77
N GLU A 58 -1.06 4.92 -11.81
CA GLU A 58 -0.21 6.11 -12.02
C GLU A 58 -0.29 7.07 -10.84
N THR A 59 -1.51 7.42 -10.40
CA THR A 59 -1.70 8.31 -9.25
C THR A 59 -1.12 7.71 -7.95
N LEU A 60 -1.26 6.40 -7.76
CA LEU A 60 -0.68 5.69 -6.61
C LEU A 60 0.85 5.77 -6.64
N GLN A 61 1.44 5.52 -7.81
CA GLN A 61 2.88 5.55 -7.99
C GLN A 61 3.44 6.96 -7.75
N GLU A 62 2.79 8.01 -8.25
CA GLU A 62 3.17 9.40 -7.98
C GLU A 62 3.18 9.70 -6.47
N GLY A 63 2.16 9.25 -5.75
CA GLY A 63 2.08 9.39 -4.29
C GLY A 63 3.19 8.65 -3.56
N PHE A 64 3.50 7.42 -4.01
CA PHE A 64 4.58 6.62 -3.47
C PHE A 64 5.94 7.28 -3.72
N ASP A 65 6.23 7.68 -4.96
CA ASP A 65 7.50 8.28 -5.36
C ASP A 65 7.77 9.56 -4.57
N LYS A 66 6.75 10.41 -4.39
CA LYS A 66 6.85 11.61 -3.56
C LYS A 66 7.18 11.26 -2.12
N GLY A 67 6.42 10.35 -1.50
CA GLY A 67 6.67 9.94 -0.11
C GLY A 67 8.03 9.27 0.08
N TYR A 68 8.47 8.50 -0.92
CA TYR A 68 9.77 7.84 -0.93
C TYR A 68 10.89 8.86 -1.01
N ALA A 69 10.81 9.84 -1.92
CA ALA A 69 11.81 10.90 -2.06
C ALA A 69 11.95 11.73 -0.77
N GLU A 70 10.83 12.15 -0.19
CA GLU A 70 10.80 12.91 1.08
C GLU A 70 11.41 12.10 2.24
N SER A 71 11.07 10.81 2.34
CA SER A 71 11.60 9.91 3.35
C SER A 71 13.09 9.62 3.17
N MET A 72 13.53 9.41 1.92
CA MET A 72 14.92 9.13 1.58
C MET A 72 15.81 10.32 1.91
N ALA A 73 15.41 11.55 1.57
CA ALA A 73 16.19 12.75 1.89
C ALA A 73 16.44 12.88 3.40
N ARG A 74 15.40 12.65 4.22
CA ARG A 74 15.51 12.67 5.69
C ARG A 74 16.40 11.53 6.22
N SER A 75 16.16 10.30 5.75
CA SER A 75 16.92 9.12 6.17
C SER A 75 18.40 9.24 5.82
N PHE A 76 18.71 9.70 4.61
CA PHE A 76 20.08 9.93 4.14
C PHE A 76 20.82 10.91 5.05
N ARG A 77 20.18 12.01 5.47
CA ARG A 77 20.78 12.98 6.38
C ARG A 77 21.22 12.35 7.71
N PHE A 78 20.37 11.51 8.31
CA PHE A 78 20.69 10.84 9.58
C PHE A 78 21.76 9.76 9.40
N ALA A 79 21.63 8.94 8.35
CA ALA A 79 22.59 7.89 8.03
C ALA A 79 23.99 8.47 7.78
N ARG A 80 24.09 9.61 7.07
CA ARG A 80 25.35 10.31 6.80
C ARG A 80 26.03 10.78 8.07
N LEU A 81 25.29 11.42 8.98
CA LEU A 81 25.82 11.88 10.27
C LEU A 81 26.25 10.70 11.16
N ARG A 82 25.44 9.63 11.19
CA ARG A 82 25.75 8.40 11.93
C ARG A 82 27.02 7.74 11.39
N GLY A 83 27.20 7.67 10.08
CA GLY A 83 28.40 7.13 9.45
C GLY A 83 29.65 7.96 9.75
N ALA A 84 29.54 9.29 9.70
CA ALA A 84 30.64 10.19 10.05
C ALA A 84 31.06 10.05 11.52
N LEU A 85 30.08 10.05 12.44
CA LEU A 85 30.33 9.83 13.86
C LEU A 85 30.96 8.45 14.11
N GLY A 86 30.45 7.40 13.47
CA GLY A 86 30.98 6.04 13.59
C GLY A 86 32.42 5.94 13.12
N THR A 87 32.74 6.60 12.00
CA THR A 87 34.12 6.68 11.48
C THR A 87 35.03 7.42 12.45
N ALA A 88 34.60 8.58 12.96
CA ALA A 88 35.38 9.36 13.92
C ALA A 88 35.66 8.60 15.22
N VAL A 89 34.68 7.84 15.72
CA VAL A 89 34.83 6.93 16.86
C VAL A 89 35.83 5.82 16.55
N ALA A 90 35.69 5.15 15.39
CA ALA A 90 36.57 4.05 14.99
C ALA A 90 38.02 4.49 14.78
N CYS A 91 38.24 5.73 14.32
CA CYS A 91 39.55 6.33 14.16
C CYS A 91 40.15 6.86 15.48
N GLY A 92 39.45 6.73 16.61
CA GLY A 92 39.93 7.19 17.91
C GLY A 92 40.04 8.71 18.03
N LEU A 93 39.26 9.45 17.24
CA LEU A 93 39.31 10.92 17.23
C LEU A 93 38.56 11.57 18.40
N PHE A 94 37.81 10.77 19.17
CA PHE A 94 37.09 11.20 20.35
C PHE A 94 37.78 10.71 21.63
N GLU A 95 37.84 11.59 22.63
CA GLU A 95 38.17 11.23 24.01
C GLU A 95 37.03 10.38 24.62
N SER A 96 37.33 9.60 25.67
CA SER A 96 36.39 8.67 26.31
C SER A 96 35.01 9.27 26.60
N ASP A 97 34.97 10.48 27.16
CA ASP A 97 33.71 11.16 27.49
C ASP A 97 32.96 11.56 26.21
N THR A 98 33.64 12.11 25.21
CA THR A 98 33.00 12.47 23.93
C THR A 98 32.56 11.26 23.10
N MET A 99 33.26 10.13 23.23
CA MET A 99 32.94 8.87 22.57
C MET A 99 31.61 8.30 23.07
N THR A 100 31.34 8.33 24.39
CA THR A 100 30.05 7.89 24.93
C THR A 100 28.89 8.76 24.44
N HIS A 101 29.11 10.09 24.37
CA HIS A 101 28.12 11.02 23.81
C HIS A 101 27.88 10.77 22.32
N ALA A 102 28.94 10.51 21.53
CA ALA A 102 28.82 10.18 20.11
C ALA A 102 28.03 8.86 19.91
N ASN A 103 28.31 7.83 20.72
CA ASN A 103 27.59 6.56 20.67
C ASN A 103 26.10 6.71 20.99
N SER A 104 25.77 7.48 22.04
CA SER A 104 24.37 7.80 22.38
C SER A 104 23.68 8.59 21.27
N CYS A 105 24.36 9.58 20.69
CA CYS A 105 23.86 10.36 19.56
C CYS A 105 23.58 9.48 18.33
N MET A 106 24.48 8.55 17.99
CA MET A 106 24.30 7.59 16.89
C MET A 106 23.10 6.67 17.08
N LEU A 107 22.85 6.19 18.31
CA LEU A 107 21.69 5.36 18.62
C LEU A 107 20.39 6.14 18.42
N ARG A 108 20.32 7.37 18.91
CA ARG A 108 19.14 8.24 18.74
C ARG A 108 18.90 8.62 17.28
N LEU A 109 19.96 8.84 16.49
CA LEU A 109 19.83 9.05 15.04
C LEU A 109 19.26 7.80 14.34
N ARG A 110 19.65 6.60 14.78
CA ARG A 110 19.11 5.34 14.26
C ARG A 110 17.65 5.13 14.64
N GLU A 111 17.26 5.50 15.86
CA GLU A 111 15.85 5.47 16.29
C GLU A 111 14.99 6.41 15.44
N LEU A 112 15.50 7.59 15.10
CA LEU A 112 14.83 8.52 14.18
C LEU A 112 14.81 8.05 12.71
N GLU A 113 15.81 7.27 12.29
CA GLU A 113 15.88 6.64 10.96
C GLU A 113 14.82 5.54 10.82
N ILE A 114 14.64 4.72 11.86
CA ILE A 114 13.68 3.61 11.90
C ILE A 114 12.26 4.11 12.21
N GLY A 115 12.15 5.14 13.05
CA GLY A 115 10.92 5.84 13.39
C GLY A 115 10.43 6.70 12.22
N VAL A 116 10.06 6.05 11.12
CA VAL A 116 9.29 6.67 10.03
C VAL A 116 7.82 6.77 10.50
N THR A 117 7.58 7.53 11.57
CA THR A 117 6.23 7.84 12.00
C THR A 117 5.68 8.94 11.10
N PHE A 118 4.66 8.58 10.32
CA PHE A 118 3.86 9.43 9.43
C PHE A 118 3.08 10.56 10.14
N GLN A 119 3.44 10.90 11.37
CA GLN A 119 2.87 12.03 12.09
C GLN A 119 3.98 13.04 12.33
N ALA A 120 4.03 14.05 11.47
CA ALA A 120 4.69 15.31 11.75
C ALA A 120 3.97 16.01 12.92
N ASN A 121 4.13 15.48 14.13
CA ASN A 121 3.94 16.30 15.31
C ASN A 121 5.07 17.32 15.28
N GLU A 122 4.75 18.61 15.29
CA GLU A 122 5.73 19.72 15.26
C GLU A 122 6.84 19.56 16.32
N ASN A 123 6.52 18.86 17.40
CA ASN A 123 7.45 18.53 18.47
C ASN A 123 8.56 17.54 18.07
N GLU A 124 8.29 16.57 17.19
CA GLU A 124 9.29 15.59 16.72
C GLU A 124 10.32 16.21 15.76
N GLY A 125 9.88 17.17 14.92
CA GLY A 125 10.79 17.95 14.08
C GLY A 125 11.81 18.74 14.91
N SER A 126 11.36 19.38 16.00
CA SER A 126 12.22 20.10 16.94
C SER A 126 13.27 19.18 17.59
N VAL A 127 12.91 17.95 17.95
CA VAL A 127 13.83 16.99 18.55
C VAL A 127 14.86 16.50 17.53
N ALA A 128 14.44 16.17 16.31
CA ALA A 128 15.33 15.73 15.25
C ALA A 128 16.36 16.81 14.89
N GLU A 129 15.93 18.07 14.76
CA GLU A 129 16.86 19.18 14.48
C GLU A 129 17.88 19.41 15.60
N LYS A 130 17.45 19.32 16.86
CA LYS A 130 18.37 19.43 18.01
C LYS A 130 19.42 18.32 17.99
N LEU A 131 19.02 17.09 17.67
CA LEU A 131 19.93 15.95 17.56
C LEU A 131 20.90 16.09 16.38
N VAL A 132 20.43 16.59 15.23
CA VAL A 132 21.29 16.89 14.09
C VAL A 132 22.32 17.96 14.43
N LYS A 133 21.90 19.05 15.08
CA LYS A 133 22.82 20.11 15.55
C LYS A 133 23.86 19.53 16.51
N GLN A 134 23.43 18.72 17.47
CA GLN A 134 24.34 18.06 18.40
C GLN A 134 25.37 17.16 17.68
N ALA A 135 24.93 16.37 16.69
CA ALA A 135 25.83 15.52 15.91
C ALA A 135 26.87 16.34 15.11
N ILE A 136 26.43 17.43 14.49
CA ILE A 136 27.32 18.35 13.74
C ILE A 136 28.33 19.00 14.69
N ASP A 137 27.88 19.47 15.86
CA ASP A 137 28.78 20.09 16.84
C ASP A 137 29.82 19.11 17.38
N LEU A 138 29.47 17.83 17.54
CA LEU A 138 30.43 16.77 17.88
C LEU A 138 31.46 16.55 16.77
N LEU A 139 31.03 16.51 15.51
CA LEU A 139 31.94 16.33 14.37
C LEU A 139 32.86 17.54 14.17
N ARG A 140 32.38 18.76 14.40
CA ARG A 140 33.20 19.99 14.36
C ARG A 140 34.32 19.99 15.38
N ARG A 141 34.13 19.41 16.57
CA ARG A 141 35.20 19.26 17.58
C ARG A 141 36.37 18.43 17.07
N VAL A 142 36.10 17.54 16.11
CA VAL A 142 37.07 16.65 15.47
C VAL A 142 37.57 17.24 14.13
N SER A 143 37.24 18.50 13.83
CA SER A 143 37.57 19.16 12.56
C SER A 143 36.95 18.48 11.32
N LEU A 144 35.86 17.74 11.50
CA LEU A 144 35.07 17.19 10.39
C LEU A 144 33.91 18.13 10.10
N ASP A 145 33.98 18.86 9.00
CA ASP A 145 32.91 19.74 8.57
C ASP A 145 31.97 19.01 7.62
N MET A 146 30.76 18.74 8.08
CA MET A 146 29.70 18.14 7.29
C MET A 146 28.79 19.25 6.80
N ALA A 147 29.14 19.91 5.68
CA ALA A 147 28.28 20.89 5.03
C ALA A 147 26.89 20.28 4.81
N THR A 148 25.85 20.88 5.40
CA THR A 148 24.47 20.36 5.34
C THR A 148 23.77 20.65 4.02
N ASP A 149 24.51 21.08 3.00
CA ASP A 149 23.97 21.43 1.70
C ASP A 149 23.62 20.14 0.95
N VAL A 150 22.39 19.70 1.17
CA VAL A 150 21.66 18.85 0.24
C VAL A 150 20.59 19.79 -0.31
N GLU A 151 20.85 20.35 -1.49
CA GLU A 151 19.82 20.94 -2.35
C GLU A 151 18.74 19.90 -2.69
#